data_AF-A0A3G8GBX1-F1
#
_entry.id   AF-A0A3G8GBX1-F1
#
_cell.length_a   1.000
_cell.length_b   1.000
_cell.length_c   1.000
_cell.angle_alpha   90.00
_cell.angle_beta   90.00
_cell.angle_gamma   90.00
#
_symmetry.space_group_name_H-M   'P 1'
#
loop_
_entity.id
_entity.type
_entity.pdbx_description
1 polymer ?
#
loop_
_entity_poly.entity_id
_entity_poly.type
_entity_poly.pdbx_seq_one_letter_code
_entity_poly.pdbx_strand_id
1 'polypeptide(L)'
;GQMSFWGATVITNLLSAVPYMGDMLVQWIWGGFSVDNATLTRFFAFHFLLPFIVVAMTMMHLLFLHETGSNNPLGLNSNADKLPFHPYFSYKDLLGFMLMLLGLSTLALFSPNLLGDPENFTPANPLVTPPHIKPEWYFLFAYAILRSIPNKLGGVLALLFSILVLLVVPLLHTSKQRGMSFRPATQILFWTLVADMLILTWI
;
A
#
# COMPACT_ATOMS: atom_id res chain seq x y z
N GLY A 1 2.13 -6.19 19.75
CA GLY A 1 1.09 -6.48 20.75
C GLY A 1 -0.01 -7.31 20.12
N GLN A 2 -1.24 -7.17 20.63
CA GLN A 2 -2.39 -7.95 20.16
C GLN A 2 -2.66 -7.79 18.66
N MET A 3 -2.77 -6.55 18.16
CA MET A 3 -3.05 -6.30 16.74
C MET A 3 -1.95 -6.87 15.83
N SER A 4 -0.68 -6.77 16.22
CA SER A 4 0.41 -7.36 15.44
C SER A 4 0.31 -8.89 15.33
N PHE A 5 0.03 -9.58 16.44
CA PHE A 5 -0.06 -11.05 16.44
C PHE A 5 -1.25 -11.55 15.63
N TRP A 6 -2.42 -10.98 15.89
CA TRP A 6 -3.64 -11.40 15.22
C TRP A 6 -3.69 -10.94 13.76
N GLY A 7 -3.16 -9.76 13.45
CA GLY A 7 -2.98 -9.29 12.07
C GLY A 7 -2.08 -10.24 11.28
N ALA A 8 -0.93 -10.62 11.84
CA ALA A 8 -0.05 -11.62 11.23
C ALA A 8 -0.77 -12.95 11.01
N THR A 9 -1.52 -13.43 12.01
CA THR A 9 -2.28 -14.68 11.94
C THR A 9 -3.32 -14.64 10.81
N VAL A 10 -4.13 -13.59 10.72
CA VAL A 10 -5.18 -13.47 9.70
C VAL A 10 -4.59 -13.31 8.30
N ILE A 11 -3.64 -12.39 8.11
CA ILE A 11 -3.08 -12.06 6.79
C ILE A 11 -2.34 -13.25 6.19
N THR A 12 -1.49 -13.91 6.96
CA THR A 12 -0.75 -15.08 6.45
C THR A 12 -1.68 -16.26 6.18
N ASN A 13 -2.73 -16.44 7.00
CA ASN A 13 -3.71 -17.49 6.79
C ASN A 13 -4.56 -17.27 5.52
N LEU A 14 -4.54 -16.10 4.88
CA LEU A 14 -5.16 -15.92 3.55
C LEU A 14 -4.56 -16.88 2.51
N LEU A 15 -3.29 -17.29 2.66
CA LEU A 15 -2.64 -18.25 1.77
C LEU A 15 -3.21 -19.66 1.85
N SER A 16 -3.90 -20.02 2.95
CA SER A 16 -4.63 -21.29 3.03
C SER A 16 -5.79 -21.38 2.03
N ALA A 17 -6.18 -20.27 1.39
CA ALA A 17 -7.14 -20.30 0.29
C ALA A 17 -6.58 -20.93 -1.00
N VAL A 18 -5.25 -21.08 -1.13
CA VAL A 18 -4.62 -21.69 -2.31
C VAL A 18 -4.99 -23.19 -2.36
N PRO A 19 -5.63 -23.67 -3.44
CA PRO A 19 -6.01 -25.07 -3.57
C PRO A 19 -4.79 -26.02 -3.44
N TYR A 20 -5.00 -27.16 -2.78
CA TYR A 20 -4.03 -28.25 -2.59
C TYR A 20 -2.78 -27.94 -1.74
N MET A 21 -2.25 -26.72 -1.76
CA MET A 21 -0.99 -26.36 -1.09
C MET A 21 -1.14 -25.32 0.02
N GLY A 22 -2.34 -24.78 0.23
CA GLY A 22 -2.57 -23.65 1.13
C GLY A 22 -2.04 -23.85 2.56
N ASP A 23 -2.41 -24.95 3.21
CA ASP A 23 -1.99 -25.23 4.59
C ASP A 23 -0.47 -25.38 4.72
N MET A 24 0.16 -26.02 3.72
CA MET A 24 1.61 -26.16 3.65
C MET A 24 2.29 -24.78 3.56
N LEU A 25 1.78 -23.89 2.70
CA LEU A 25 2.34 -22.54 2.53
C LEU A 25 2.25 -21.73 3.82
N VAL A 26 1.12 -21.80 4.51
CA VAL A 26 0.91 -21.09 5.79
C VAL A 26 1.87 -21.60 6.85
N GLN A 27 1.96 -22.92 7.06
CA GLN A 27 2.86 -23.51 8.05
C GLN A 27 4.34 -23.27 7.69
N TRP A 28 4.67 -23.27 6.40
CA TRP A 28 6.01 -22.95 5.93
C TRP A 28 6.39 -21.50 6.27
N ILE A 29 5.48 -20.55 6.06
CA ILE A 29 5.66 -19.13 6.42
C ILE A 29 5.76 -18.96 7.94
N TRP A 30 4.94 -19.67 8.72
CA TRP A 30 5.02 -19.59 10.18
C TRP A 30 6.28 -20.26 10.74
N GLY A 31 6.76 -21.32 10.10
CA GLY A 31 7.80 -22.17 10.67
C GLY A 31 7.30 -23.07 11.78
N GLY A 32 6.01 -23.41 11.75
CA GLY A 32 5.30 -24.12 12.81
C GLY A 32 3.80 -24.15 12.53
N PHE A 33 3.02 -24.54 13.55
CA PHE A 33 1.55 -24.68 13.42
C PHE A 33 0.77 -23.39 13.70
N SER A 34 1.42 -22.37 14.24
CA SER A 34 0.85 -21.05 14.52
C SER A 34 1.93 -19.98 14.40
N VAL A 35 1.52 -18.71 14.38
CA VAL A 35 2.45 -17.59 14.55
C VAL A 35 3.14 -17.72 15.90
N ASP A 36 4.46 -17.75 15.91
CA ASP A 36 5.29 -17.89 17.13
C ASP A 36 6.70 -17.29 16.91
N ASN A 37 7.65 -17.56 17.80
CA ASN A 37 9.01 -17.02 17.78
C ASN A 37 9.74 -17.23 16.44
N ALA A 38 9.58 -18.41 15.82
CA ALA A 38 10.14 -18.69 14.50
C ALA A 38 9.60 -17.73 13.43
N THR A 39 8.32 -17.35 13.52
CA THR A 39 7.68 -16.36 12.63
C THR A 39 8.17 -14.95 12.92
N LEU A 40 8.31 -14.57 14.18
CA LEU A 40 8.78 -13.24 14.56
C LEU A 40 10.22 -12.98 14.10
N THR A 41 11.12 -13.94 14.30
CA THR A 41 12.53 -13.81 13.94
C THR A 41 12.71 -13.66 12.42
N ARG A 42 11.99 -14.45 11.62
CA ARG A 42 12.04 -14.32 10.14
C ARG A 42 11.36 -13.04 9.66
N PHE A 43 10.25 -12.61 10.28
CA PHE A 43 9.58 -11.37 9.89
C PHE A 43 10.46 -10.17 10.16
N PHE A 44 11.22 -10.16 11.25
CA PHE A 44 12.25 -9.16 11.48
C PHE A 44 13.33 -9.18 10.39
N ALA A 45 13.86 -10.36 10.05
CA ALA A 45 14.86 -10.48 8.98
C ALA A 45 14.33 -9.99 7.61
N PHE A 46 13.10 -10.34 7.24
CA PHE A 46 12.46 -9.85 6.02
C PHE A 46 12.18 -8.35 6.07
N HIS A 47 11.68 -7.85 7.20
CA HIS A 47 11.42 -6.42 7.39
C HIS A 47 12.71 -5.60 7.29
N PHE A 48 13.84 -6.14 7.73
CA PHE A 48 15.15 -5.51 7.56
C PHE A 48 15.61 -5.55 6.10
N LEU A 49 15.45 -6.68 5.40
CA LEU A 49 15.92 -6.86 4.03
C LEU A 49 15.09 -6.10 2.98
N LEU A 50 13.76 -6.14 3.09
CA LEU A 50 12.84 -5.61 2.07
C LEU A 50 13.04 -4.11 1.75
N PRO A 51 13.32 -3.21 2.71
CA PRO A 51 13.65 -1.82 2.42
C PRO A 51 14.82 -1.65 1.45
N PHE A 52 15.87 -2.48 1.55
CA PHE A 52 17.01 -2.42 0.62
C PHE A 52 16.61 -2.87 -0.79
N ILE A 53 15.72 -3.86 -0.89
CA ILE A 53 15.14 -4.27 -2.18
C ILE A 53 14.30 -3.12 -2.76
N VAL A 54 13.50 -2.43 -1.95
CA VAL A 54 12.73 -1.25 -2.38
C VAL A 54 13.65 -0.13 -2.89
N VAL A 55 14.80 0.12 -2.24
CA VAL A 55 15.80 1.08 -2.73
C VAL A 55 16.33 0.67 -4.12
N ALA A 56 16.69 -0.61 -4.30
CA ALA A 56 17.15 -1.11 -5.60
C ALA A 56 16.07 -0.97 -6.69
N MET A 57 14.82 -1.31 -6.36
CA MET A 57 13.68 -1.14 -7.27
C MET A 57 13.39 0.34 -7.57
N THR A 58 13.62 1.24 -6.62
CA THR A 58 13.49 2.70 -6.83
C THR A 58 14.54 3.22 -7.79
N MET A 59 15.79 2.73 -7.70
CA MET A 59 16.84 3.06 -8.67
C MET A 59 16.49 2.58 -10.08
N MET A 60 15.96 1.36 -10.20
CA MET A 60 15.47 0.84 -11.49
C MET A 60 14.30 1.67 -12.03
N HIS A 61 13.37 2.06 -11.17
CA HIS A 61 12.26 2.93 -11.52
C HIS A 61 12.76 4.29 -12.07
N LEU A 62 13.72 4.92 -11.40
CA LEU A 62 14.30 6.20 -11.83
C LEU A 62 15.09 6.07 -13.13
N LEU A 63 15.79 4.95 -13.34
CA LEU A 63 16.49 4.67 -14.60
C LEU A 63 15.51 4.67 -15.77
N PHE A 64 14.41 3.91 -15.68
CA PHE A 64 13.39 3.91 -16.75
C PHE A 64 12.68 5.26 -16.90
N LEU A 65 12.48 6.00 -15.81
CA LEU A 65 11.95 7.35 -15.88
C LEU A 65 12.89 8.29 -16.66
N HIS A 66 14.21 8.16 -16.47
CA HIS A 66 15.20 9.01 -17.14
C HIS A 66 15.31 8.75 -18.64
N GLU A 67 15.00 7.55 -19.13
CA GLU A 67 14.95 7.25 -20.56
C GLU A 67 13.90 8.10 -21.30
N THR A 68 12.75 8.36 -20.68
CA THR A 68 11.66 9.14 -21.30
C THR A 68 11.54 10.57 -20.78
N GLY A 69 12.06 10.84 -19.59
CA GLY A 69 11.80 12.05 -18.82
C GLY A 69 10.39 12.08 -18.19
N SER A 70 10.16 13.08 -17.34
CA SER A 70 8.88 13.28 -16.66
C SER A 70 7.76 13.71 -17.62
N ASN A 71 6.55 13.26 -17.33
CA ASN A 71 5.34 13.80 -17.96
C ASN A 71 4.96 15.17 -17.35
N ASN A 72 4.01 15.88 -17.96
CA ASN A 72 3.50 17.17 -17.48
C ASN A 72 1.96 17.20 -17.46
N PRO A 73 1.33 18.19 -16.78
CA PRO A 73 -0.12 18.27 -16.65
C PRO A 73 -0.90 18.34 -17.96
N LEU A 74 -0.31 18.82 -19.05
CA LEU A 74 -0.97 18.87 -20.37
C LEU A 74 -0.97 17.50 -21.05
N GLY A 75 -0.09 16.59 -20.64
CA GLY A 75 0.11 15.28 -21.27
C GLY A 75 0.72 15.34 -22.67
N LEU A 76 1.26 16.50 -23.07
CA LEU A 76 1.94 16.75 -24.34
C LEU A 76 3.46 16.58 -24.18
N ASN A 77 4.20 16.53 -25.28
CA ASN A 77 5.67 16.50 -25.23
C ASN A 77 6.21 17.87 -24.77
N SER A 78 6.98 17.89 -23.68
CA SER A 78 7.58 19.11 -23.09
C SER A 78 8.98 19.44 -23.61
N ASN A 79 9.52 18.73 -24.61
CA ASN A 79 10.88 18.93 -25.11
C ASN A 79 11.18 20.37 -25.58
N ALA A 80 10.16 21.09 -26.05
CA ALA A 80 10.31 22.48 -26.51
C ALA A 80 10.58 23.47 -25.37
N ASP A 81 10.24 23.13 -24.13
CA ASP A 81 10.32 24.02 -22.97
C ASP A 81 10.78 23.26 -21.73
N LYS A 82 12.04 22.80 -21.76
CA LYS A 82 12.67 22.12 -20.63
C LYS A 82 13.47 23.12 -19.80
N LEU A 83 13.30 23.05 -18.48
CA LEU A 83 14.14 23.72 -17.51
C LEU A 83 15.13 22.74 -16.90
N PRO A 84 16.34 23.18 -16.51
CA PRO A 84 17.26 22.34 -15.74
C PRO A 84 16.65 22.00 -14.37
N PHE A 85 16.98 20.83 -13.83
CA PHE A 85 16.46 20.39 -12.53
C PHE A 85 16.84 21.36 -11.40
N HIS A 86 18.13 21.73 -11.34
CA HIS A 86 18.62 22.77 -10.45
C HIS A 86 18.67 24.11 -11.19
N PRO A 87 18.22 25.24 -10.59
CA PRO A 87 17.73 25.38 -9.22
C PRO A 87 16.23 25.10 -9.02
N TYR A 88 15.46 25.08 -10.10
CA TYR A 88 14.00 25.16 -10.07
C TYR A 88 13.32 24.06 -9.26
N PHE A 89 13.57 22.80 -9.61
CA PHE A 89 12.95 21.66 -8.94
C PHE A 89 13.65 21.33 -7.62
N SER A 90 14.94 21.58 -7.48
CA SER A 90 15.65 21.39 -6.21
C SER A 90 15.04 22.24 -5.07
N TYR A 91 14.76 23.52 -5.30
CA TYR A 91 14.14 24.37 -4.28
C TYR A 91 12.67 24.03 -4.04
N LYS A 92 11.94 23.62 -5.09
CA LYS A 92 10.57 23.15 -4.97
C LYS A 92 10.49 21.87 -4.11
N ASP A 93 11.40 20.93 -4.33
CA ASP A 93 11.48 19.68 -3.57
C ASP A 93 11.91 19.94 -2.12
N LEU A 94 12.84 20.88 -1.89
CA LEU A 94 13.20 21.31 -0.54
C LEU A 94 11.99 21.85 0.23
N LEU A 95 11.16 22.69 -0.40
CA LEU A 95 9.92 23.16 0.21
C LEU A 95 8.96 21.99 0.53
N GLY A 96 8.78 21.06 -0.41
CA GLY A 96 7.96 19.86 -0.18
C GLY A 96 8.46 19.03 0.99
N PHE A 97 9.78 18.82 1.10
CA PHE A 97 10.40 18.08 2.19
C PHE A 97 10.24 18.81 3.54
N MET A 98 10.37 20.13 3.58
CA MET A 98 10.10 20.91 4.80
C MET A 98 8.66 20.78 5.27
N LEU A 99 7.68 20.82 4.36
CA LEU A 99 6.27 20.63 4.70
C LEU A 99 5.98 19.19 5.19
N MET A 100 6.57 18.19 4.55
CA MET A 100 6.46 16.79 4.98
C MET A 100 7.06 16.59 6.38
N LEU A 101 8.27 17.10 6.64
CA LEU A 101 8.91 17.01 7.95
C LEU A 101 8.13 17.75 9.04
N LEU A 102 7.54 18.90 8.71
CA LEU A 102 6.67 19.60 9.63
C LEU A 102 5.47 18.72 10.01
N GLY A 103 4.78 18.14 9.03
CA GLY A 103 3.64 17.24 9.28
C GLY A 103 4.02 15.98 10.07
N LEU A 104 5.17 15.37 9.77
CA LEU A 104 5.68 14.23 10.53
C LEU A 104 6.02 14.62 11.97
N SER A 105 6.69 15.76 12.17
CA SER A 105 7.10 16.24 13.49
C SER A 105 5.90 16.63 14.33
N THR A 106 4.87 17.26 13.75
CA THR A 106 3.65 17.60 14.48
C THR A 106 2.91 16.34 14.93
N LEU A 107 2.78 15.34 14.05
CA LEU A 107 2.20 14.05 14.43
C LEU A 107 3.01 13.38 15.54
N ALA A 108 4.33 13.26 15.38
CA ALA A 108 5.20 12.57 16.33
C ALA A 108 5.26 13.25 17.71
N LEU A 109 5.29 14.60 17.75
CA LEU A 109 5.47 15.35 18.99
C LEU A 109 4.14 15.64 19.71
N PHE A 110 3.06 15.90 18.97
CA PHE A 110 1.79 16.31 19.57
C PHE A 110 0.72 15.21 19.58
N SER A 111 0.80 14.21 18.69
CA SER A 111 -0.23 13.17 18.59
C SER A 111 0.31 11.82 18.10
N PRO A 112 1.36 11.26 18.76
CA PRO A 112 2.11 10.10 18.25
C PRO A 112 1.26 8.85 18.05
N ASN A 113 0.17 8.71 18.80
CA ASN A 113 -0.71 7.55 18.77
C ASN A 113 -1.97 7.74 17.91
N LEU A 114 -2.13 8.90 17.25
CA LEU A 114 -3.36 9.24 16.51
C LEU A 114 -3.69 8.24 15.39
N LEU A 115 -2.68 7.73 14.70
CA LEU A 115 -2.83 6.79 13.59
C LEU A 115 -2.63 5.32 14.01
N GLY A 116 -2.42 5.05 15.30
CA GLY A 116 -2.18 3.71 15.83
C GLY A 116 -3.43 3.10 16.47
N ASP A 117 -3.36 1.81 16.80
CA ASP A 117 -4.42 1.11 17.52
C ASP A 117 -4.02 0.87 19.00
N PRO A 118 -4.82 1.32 19.98
CA PRO A 118 -4.53 1.14 21.40
C PRO A 118 -4.30 -0.32 21.81
N GLU A 119 -4.96 -1.27 21.14
CA GLU A 119 -4.80 -2.69 21.48
C GLU A 119 -3.38 -3.20 21.24
N ASN A 120 -2.60 -2.55 20.37
CA ASN A 120 -1.23 -2.98 20.11
C ASN A 120 -0.25 -2.66 21.25
N PHE A 121 -0.64 -1.84 22.22
CA PHE A 121 0.10 -1.63 23.48
C PHE A 121 -0.06 -2.78 24.47
N THR A 122 -1.06 -3.65 24.29
CA THR A 122 -1.18 -4.87 25.08
C THR A 122 -0.31 -5.98 24.49
N PRO A 123 0.47 -6.73 25.30
CA PRO A 123 1.22 -7.89 24.83
C PRO A 123 0.31 -8.90 24.13
N ALA A 124 0.85 -9.59 23.13
CA ALA A 124 0.08 -10.58 22.37
C ALA A 124 -0.36 -11.73 23.27
N ASN A 125 -1.63 -12.13 23.15
CA ASN A 125 -2.17 -13.32 23.80
C ASN A 125 -2.82 -14.22 22.72
N PRO A 126 -2.22 -15.38 22.42
CA PRO A 126 -2.72 -16.28 21.37
C PRO A 126 -4.08 -16.92 21.71
N LEU A 127 -4.54 -16.81 22.96
CA LEU A 127 -5.82 -17.37 23.42
C LEU A 127 -6.96 -16.36 23.44
N VAL A 128 -6.66 -15.07 23.22
CA VAL A 128 -7.66 -13.99 23.31
C VAL A 128 -7.56 -13.09 22.08
N THR A 129 -8.55 -13.21 21.20
CA THR A 129 -8.74 -12.31 20.05
C THR A 129 -9.32 -10.97 20.50
N PRO A 130 -8.75 -9.84 20.03
CA PRO A 130 -9.40 -8.54 20.02
C PRO A 130 -10.87 -8.57 19.58
N PRO A 131 -11.76 -7.79 20.21
CA PRO A 131 -13.15 -7.67 19.78
C PRO A 131 -13.29 -7.11 18.36
N HIS A 132 -12.41 -6.19 17.95
CA HIS A 132 -12.47 -5.53 16.64
C HIS A 132 -11.10 -5.53 15.95
N ILE A 133 -10.63 -6.72 15.55
CA ILE A 133 -9.40 -6.84 14.77
C ILE A 133 -9.51 -6.14 13.41
N LYS A 134 -8.52 -5.33 13.09
CA LYS A 134 -8.37 -4.63 11.80
C LYS A 134 -6.89 -4.38 11.51
N PRO A 135 -6.50 -4.24 10.24
CA PRO A 135 -5.15 -3.79 9.90
C PRO A 135 -5.01 -2.28 10.14
N GLU A 136 -3.80 -1.78 9.97
CA GLU A 136 -3.52 -0.34 9.96
C GLU A 136 -4.30 0.39 8.85
N TRP A 137 -4.52 1.68 9.05
CA TRP A 137 -5.44 2.50 8.25
C TRP A 137 -5.19 2.43 6.74
N TYR A 138 -3.94 2.34 6.31
CA TYR A 138 -3.54 2.30 4.90
C TYR A 138 -3.88 0.98 4.19
N PHE A 139 -4.32 -0.05 4.92
CA PHE A 139 -4.83 -1.31 4.36
C PHE A 139 -6.35 -1.47 4.45
N LEU A 140 -7.07 -0.53 5.06
CA LEU A 140 -8.51 -0.68 5.31
C LEU A 140 -9.32 -0.81 4.02
N PHE A 141 -8.97 -0.08 2.95
CA PHE A 141 -9.68 -0.21 1.67
C PHE A 141 -9.64 -1.65 1.12
N ALA A 142 -8.47 -2.30 1.16
CA ALA A 142 -8.30 -3.67 0.67
C ALA A 142 -8.97 -4.68 1.62
N TYR A 143 -8.94 -4.40 2.93
CA TYR A 143 -9.64 -5.19 3.93
C TYR A 143 -11.16 -5.13 3.76
N ALA A 144 -11.74 -3.98 3.43
CA ALA A 144 -13.15 -3.85 3.09
C ALA A 144 -13.51 -4.67 1.85
N ILE A 145 -12.69 -4.62 0.79
CA ILE A 145 -12.87 -5.44 -0.43
C ILE A 145 -12.83 -6.94 -0.09
N LEU A 146 -11.85 -7.38 0.71
CA LEU A 146 -11.73 -8.78 1.17
C LEU A 146 -13.00 -9.25 1.88
N ARG A 147 -13.52 -8.45 2.82
CA ARG A 147 -14.71 -8.78 3.62
C ARG A 147 -16.02 -8.70 2.85
N SER A 148 -16.06 -7.97 1.74
CA SER A 148 -17.28 -7.79 0.93
C SER A 148 -17.70 -9.04 0.17
N ILE A 149 -16.81 -10.04 0.05
CA ILE A 149 -17.09 -11.28 -0.68
C ILE A 149 -17.30 -12.44 0.31
N PRO A 150 -18.50 -13.06 0.37
CA PRO A 150 -18.81 -14.14 1.30
C PRO A 150 -18.25 -15.50 0.83
N ASN A 151 -17.00 -15.51 0.37
CA ASN A 151 -16.24 -16.70 -0.03
C ASN A 151 -14.75 -16.45 0.24
N LYS A 152 -14.09 -17.37 0.96
CA LYS A 152 -12.68 -17.20 1.35
C LYS A 152 -11.75 -17.02 0.14
N LEU A 153 -11.83 -17.90 -0.86
CA LEU A 153 -11.00 -17.81 -2.06
C LEU A 153 -11.34 -16.56 -2.88
N GLY A 154 -12.63 -16.28 -3.07
CA GLY A 154 -13.10 -15.10 -3.80
C GLY A 154 -12.62 -13.80 -3.17
N GLY A 155 -12.71 -13.68 -1.84
CA GLY A 155 -12.21 -12.52 -1.10
C GLY A 155 -10.70 -12.35 -1.23
N VAL A 156 -9.92 -13.44 -1.10
CA VAL A 156 -8.45 -13.39 -1.27
C VAL A 156 -8.07 -12.97 -2.68
N LEU A 157 -8.75 -13.50 -3.71
CA LEU A 157 -8.54 -13.10 -5.10
C LEU A 157 -8.91 -11.62 -5.33
N ALA A 158 -10.01 -11.14 -4.76
CA ALA A 158 -10.41 -9.74 -4.90
C ALA A 158 -9.43 -8.78 -4.21
N LEU A 159 -8.93 -9.13 -3.01
CA LEU A 159 -7.86 -8.38 -2.36
C LEU A 159 -6.61 -8.31 -3.24
N LEU A 160 -6.17 -9.44 -3.81
CA LEU A 160 -5.03 -9.47 -4.73
C LEU A 160 -5.29 -8.59 -5.97
N PHE A 161 -6.46 -8.72 -6.59
CA PHE A 161 -6.82 -7.95 -7.78
C PHE A 161 -7.01 -6.46 -7.51
N SER A 162 -7.36 -6.06 -6.29
CA SER A 162 -7.44 -4.63 -5.91
C SER A 162 -6.11 -3.88 -6.11
N ILE A 163 -4.99 -4.61 -6.07
CA ILE A 163 -3.64 -4.07 -6.33
C ILE A 163 -3.21 -4.39 -7.77
N LEU A 164 -3.37 -5.65 -8.20
CA LEU A 164 -2.92 -6.08 -9.53
C LEU A 164 -3.66 -5.39 -10.69
N VAL A 165 -4.87 -4.86 -10.46
CA VAL A 165 -5.60 -4.07 -11.46
C VAL A 165 -4.80 -2.88 -11.97
N LEU A 166 -3.87 -2.33 -11.17
CA LEU A 166 -2.99 -1.24 -11.60
C LEU A 166 -2.11 -1.64 -12.80
N LEU A 167 -1.77 -2.91 -12.95
CA LEU A 167 -0.94 -3.40 -14.06
C LEU A 167 -1.68 -3.40 -15.40
N VAL A 168 -3.01 -3.49 -15.39
CA VAL A 168 -3.82 -3.47 -16.62
C VAL A 168 -4.26 -2.07 -17.02
N VAL A 169 -4.06 -1.05 -16.17
CA VAL A 169 -4.44 0.34 -16.46
C VAL A 169 -3.90 0.85 -17.82
N PRO A 170 -2.63 0.61 -18.21
CA PRO A 170 -2.14 1.02 -19.52
C PRO A 170 -2.89 0.36 -20.69
N LEU A 171 -3.32 -0.90 -20.53
CA LEU A 171 -4.06 -1.67 -21.55
C LEU A 171 -5.52 -1.21 -21.67
N LEU A 172 -6.08 -0.69 -20.59
CA LEU A 172 -7.44 -0.14 -20.54
C LEU A 172 -7.54 1.30 -21.06
N HIS A 173 -6.42 1.93 -21.43
CA HIS A 173 -6.42 3.31 -21.92
C HIS A 173 -7.00 3.41 -23.35
N THR A 174 -8.23 3.93 -23.46
CA THR A 174 -8.95 4.07 -24.75
C THR A 174 -8.87 5.48 -25.34
N SER A 175 -8.44 6.47 -24.57
CA SER A 175 -8.42 7.88 -24.97
C SER A 175 -7.32 8.17 -25.98
N LYS A 176 -7.57 9.16 -26.86
CA LYS A 176 -6.52 9.73 -27.73
C LYS A 176 -5.67 10.78 -27.01
N GLN A 177 -6.17 11.33 -25.91
CA GLN A 177 -5.45 12.26 -25.04
C GLN A 177 -4.86 11.50 -23.84
N ARG A 178 -3.55 11.66 -23.61
CA ARG A 178 -2.79 10.97 -22.55
C ARG A 178 -3.29 11.32 -21.14
N GLY A 179 -3.42 12.61 -20.84
CA GLY A 179 -3.83 13.12 -19.52
C GLY A 179 -5.34 13.28 -19.36
N MET A 180 -5.79 13.57 -18.13
CA MET A 180 -7.20 13.82 -17.81
C MET A 180 -7.57 15.31 -17.79
N SER A 181 -6.60 16.22 -17.86
CA SER A 181 -6.78 17.68 -17.69
C SER A 181 -7.81 18.30 -18.63
N PHE A 182 -8.00 17.73 -19.82
CA PHE A 182 -8.97 18.18 -20.83
C PHE A 182 -10.13 17.19 -21.04
N ARG A 183 -10.39 16.31 -20.08
CA ARG A 183 -11.41 15.26 -20.16
C ARG A 183 -12.38 15.33 -18.97
N PRO A 184 -13.36 16.25 -18.99
CA PRO A 184 -14.24 16.49 -17.84
C PRO A 184 -14.94 15.23 -17.31
N ALA A 185 -15.51 14.40 -18.21
CA ALA A 185 -16.15 13.15 -17.81
C ALA A 185 -15.18 12.18 -17.10
N THR A 186 -13.93 12.09 -17.57
CA THR A 186 -12.92 11.24 -16.92
C THR A 186 -12.44 11.82 -15.60
N GLN A 187 -12.37 13.15 -15.45
CA GLN A 187 -12.08 13.78 -14.16
C GLN A 187 -13.14 13.47 -13.11
N ILE A 188 -14.43 13.53 -13.50
CA ILE A 188 -15.53 13.15 -12.61
C ILE A 188 -15.37 11.70 -12.16
N LEU A 189 -15.15 10.77 -13.09
CA LEU A 189 -14.96 9.35 -12.76
C LEU A 189 -13.72 9.11 -11.87
N PHE A 190 -12.63 9.84 -12.10
CA PHE A 190 -11.44 9.77 -11.24
C PHE A 190 -11.76 10.21 -9.80
N TRP A 191 -12.47 11.33 -9.63
CA TRP A 191 -12.86 11.78 -8.29
C TRP A 191 -13.90 10.88 -7.63
N THR A 192 -14.79 10.25 -8.41
CA THR A 192 -15.66 9.19 -7.92
C THR A 192 -14.85 8.00 -7.40
N LEU A 193 -13.80 7.57 -8.13
CA LEU A 193 -12.90 6.51 -7.67
C LEU A 193 -12.15 6.90 -6.38
N VAL A 194 -11.66 8.14 -6.28
CA VAL A 194 -11.01 8.63 -5.05
C VAL A 194 -12.00 8.61 -3.88
N ALA A 195 -13.23 9.08 -4.08
CA ALA A 195 -14.27 9.05 -3.05
C ALA A 195 -14.62 7.60 -2.63
N ASP A 196 -14.72 6.68 -3.59
CA ASP A 196 -14.94 5.26 -3.33
C ASP A 196 -13.82 4.64 -2.47
N MET A 197 -12.56 4.93 -2.78
CA MET A 197 -11.42 4.47 -1.97
C MET A 197 -11.44 5.03 -0.54
N LEU A 198 -11.90 6.27 -0.34
CA LEU A 198 -12.10 6.86 0.98
C LEU A 198 -13.24 6.17 1.74
N ILE A 199 -14.34 5.85 1.06
CA ILE A 199 -15.47 5.11 1.64
C ILE A 199 -15.03 3.69 2.02
N LEU A 200 -14.28 2.99 1.15
CA LEU A 200 -13.71 1.68 1.45
C LEU A 200 -12.75 1.72 2.64
N THR A 201 -12.01 2.81 2.83
CA THR A 201 -11.14 2.99 4.00
C THR A 201 -11.95 3.18 5.29
N TRP A 202 -13.17 3.71 5.18
CA TRP A 202 -14.06 3.96 6.32
C TRP A 202 -14.87 2.73 6.77
N ILE A 203 -15.24 1.83 5.85
CA ILE A 203 -16.03 0.60 6.09
C ILE A 203 -15.21 -0.52 6.75
#